data_AF-A0A1F2RYB0-F1
#
_entry.id   AF-A0A1F2RYB0-F1
#
_cell.length_a   1.000
_cell.length_b   1.000
_cell.length_c   1.000
_cell.angle_alpha   90.00
_cell.angle_beta   90.00
_cell.angle_gamma   90.00
#
_symmetry.space_group_name_H-M   'P 1'
#
loop_
_entity.id
_entity.type
_entity.pdbx_description
1 polymer ?
#
loop_
_entity_poly.entity_id
_entity_poly.type
_entity_poly.pdbx_seq_one_letter_code
_entity_poly.pdbx_strand_id
1 'polypeptide(L)'
;MMASIKDNIGSTQIRLLHPQEALRAYMEGLPYADQLDGDMYKGLLRLNLANVYVWIGEPERALPYAQEAINIFRKIGRGTWEANAMMTMGNAYLRQQKFSSAWETLNLTLQKAQQSGEYRVYGRTLMNLGAAGLQLKKLESRALLEQGVAWYKEDNEIYPAIEREAVLQDGLRLLSQLSQQAGNQSQGEQYTKEYLETLGSDPNRYQTLRQSPCFAIYRARPVAGKTSSP
;
A
#
# COMPACT_ATOMS: atom_id res chain seq x y z
N MET A 1 19.64 -4.17 20.83
CA MET A 1 18.46 -3.82 21.66
C MET A 1 17.89 -2.44 21.32
N MET A 2 18.71 -1.39 21.18
CA MET A 2 18.18 -0.04 20.91
C MET A 2 17.48 0.10 19.54
N ALA A 3 18.02 -0.52 18.48
CA ALA A 3 17.39 -0.52 17.15
C ALA A 3 15.97 -1.09 17.17
N SER A 4 15.76 -2.22 17.84
CA SER A 4 14.44 -2.86 17.96
C SER A 4 13.48 -2.04 18.83
N ILE A 5 13.97 -1.37 19.86
CA ILE A 5 13.15 -0.46 20.69
C ILE A 5 12.64 0.71 19.84
N LYS A 6 13.53 1.35 19.06
CA LYS A 6 13.16 2.46 18.19
C LYS A 6 12.20 2.05 17.08
N ASP A 7 12.39 0.86 16.52
CA ASP A 7 11.46 0.24 15.57
C ASP A 7 10.05 0.04 16.17
N ASN A 8 9.98 -0.48 17.41
CA ASN A 8 8.71 -0.68 18.11
C ASN A 8 8.02 0.64 18.49
N ILE A 9 8.79 1.64 18.96
CA ILE A 9 8.26 2.97 19.26
C ILE A 9 7.68 3.58 17.98
N GLY A 10 8.45 3.55 16.88
CA GLY A 10 7.98 4.07 15.61
C GLY A 10 6.71 3.36 15.15
N SER A 11 6.68 2.02 15.20
CA SER A 11 5.50 1.22 14.83
C SER A 11 4.27 1.54 15.69
N THR A 12 4.47 1.82 16.97
CA THR A 12 3.41 2.27 17.87
C THR A 12 2.89 3.64 17.46
N GLN A 13 3.78 4.59 17.15
CA GLN A 13 3.38 5.91 16.69
C GLN A 13 2.65 5.91 15.35
N ILE A 14 3.00 4.99 14.44
CA ILE A 14 2.20 4.74 13.23
C ILE A 14 0.76 4.38 13.59
N ARG A 15 0.59 3.42 14.51
CA ARG A 15 -0.73 2.97 14.98
C ARG A 15 -1.49 4.02 15.79
N LEU A 16 -0.84 5.11 16.21
CA LEU A 16 -1.46 6.25 16.87
C LEU A 16 -1.73 7.43 15.93
N LEU A 17 -1.50 7.27 14.61
CA LEU A 17 -1.61 8.35 13.63
C LEU A 17 -0.60 9.51 13.83
N HIS A 18 0.55 9.23 14.42
CA HIS A 18 1.61 10.23 14.67
C HIS A 18 2.83 9.97 13.77
N PRO A 19 2.72 10.22 12.45
CA PRO A 19 3.78 9.85 11.50
C PRO A 19 5.09 10.61 11.73
N GLN A 20 5.04 11.85 12.27
CA GLN A 20 6.24 12.62 12.56
C GLN A 20 7.01 12.08 13.77
N GLU A 21 6.30 11.57 14.77
CA GLU A 21 6.93 10.90 15.92
C GLU A 21 7.49 9.53 15.51
N ALA A 22 6.79 8.82 14.63
CA ALA A 22 7.30 7.59 14.03
C ALA A 22 8.58 7.84 13.22
N LEU A 23 8.59 8.88 12.38
CA LEU A 23 9.77 9.30 11.61
C LEU A 23 10.97 9.53 12.53
N ARG A 24 10.78 10.32 13.59
CA ARG A 24 11.84 10.62 14.57
C ARG A 24 12.36 9.34 15.22
N ALA A 25 11.47 8.46 15.68
CA ALA A 25 11.87 7.20 16.31
C ALA A 25 12.70 6.33 15.36
N TYR A 26 12.26 6.15 14.10
CA TYR A 26 13.00 5.36 13.14
C TYR A 26 14.35 5.97 12.76
N MET A 27 14.42 7.30 12.58
CA MET A 27 15.69 8.00 12.33
C MET A 27 16.67 7.84 13.48
N GLU A 28 16.21 7.93 14.74
CA GLU A 28 17.03 7.66 15.92
C GLU A 28 17.48 6.19 16.00
N GLY A 29 16.71 5.26 15.43
CA GLY A 29 17.03 3.83 15.38
C GLY A 29 18.13 3.46 14.39
N LEU A 30 18.28 4.21 13.29
CA LEU A 30 19.19 3.88 12.19
C LEU A 30 20.65 3.67 12.63
N PRO A 31 21.28 4.59 13.39
CA PRO A 31 22.69 4.42 13.78
C PRO A 31 22.90 3.14 14.62
N TYR A 32 21.94 2.79 15.46
CA TYR A 32 22.02 1.56 16.25
C TYR A 32 21.91 0.32 15.40
N ALA A 33 21.09 0.35 14.34
CA ALA A 33 20.94 -0.78 13.44
C ALA A 33 22.20 -0.98 12.58
N ASP A 34 22.83 0.11 12.15
CA ASP A 34 24.04 0.06 11.33
C ASP A 34 25.25 -0.49 12.12
N GLN A 35 25.24 -0.39 13.45
CA GLN A 35 26.22 -1.00 14.36
C GLN A 35 25.97 -2.50 14.64
N LEU A 36 24.83 -3.07 14.21
CA LEU A 36 24.55 -4.50 14.40
C LEU A 36 25.26 -5.33 13.34
N ASP A 37 25.74 -6.50 13.74
CA ASP A 37 26.24 -7.52 12.81
C ASP A 37 25.10 -8.06 11.91
N GLY A 38 23.88 -8.11 12.46
CA GLY A 38 22.69 -8.59 11.75
C GLY A 38 22.03 -7.52 10.87
N ASP A 39 21.67 -7.88 9.64
CA ASP A 39 21.07 -6.95 8.68
C ASP A 39 19.54 -6.83 8.77
N MET A 40 18.86 -7.65 9.59
CA MET A 40 17.39 -7.65 9.68
C MET A 40 16.84 -6.29 10.12
N TYR A 41 17.35 -5.73 11.23
CA TYR A 41 16.89 -4.42 11.72
C TYR A 41 17.35 -3.26 10.84
N LYS A 42 18.46 -3.41 10.11
CA LYS A 42 18.88 -2.43 9.10
C LYS A 42 17.84 -2.31 8.01
N GLY A 43 17.33 -3.45 7.51
CA GLY A 43 16.27 -3.49 6.51
C GLY A 43 14.92 -2.99 7.03
N LEU A 44 14.51 -3.42 8.23
CA LEU A 44 13.22 -3.04 8.83
C LEU A 44 13.10 -1.52 9.03
N LEU A 45 14.11 -0.89 9.63
CA LEU A 45 14.06 0.56 9.89
C LEU A 45 14.02 1.37 8.59
N ARG A 46 14.75 0.95 7.56
CA ARG A 46 14.74 1.58 6.23
C ARG A 46 13.39 1.41 5.54
N LEU A 47 12.81 0.21 5.58
CA LEU A 47 11.45 -0.03 5.08
C LEU A 47 10.42 0.86 5.80
N ASN A 48 10.53 0.95 7.12
CA ASN A 48 9.61 1.74 7.93
C ASN A 48 9.77 3.25 7.69
N LEU A 49 10.99 3.75 7.51
CA LEU A 49 11.23 5.12 7.06
C LEU A 49 10.63 5.38 5.69
N ALA A 50 10.84 4.49 4.73
CA ALA A 50 10.25 4.62 3.40
C ALA A 50 8.71 4.72 3.49
N ASN A 51 8.08 3.84 4.26
CA ASN A 51 6.63 3.86 4.48
C ASN A 51 6.15 5.19 5.08
N VAL A 52 6.86 5.73 6.09
CA VAL A 52 6.51 7.02 6.71
C VAL A 52 6.65 8.16 5.73
N TYR A 53 7.74 8.22 4.96
CA TYR A 53 7.95 9.26 3.95
C TYR A 53 6.84 9.25 2.89
N VAL A 54 6.41 8.07 2.43
CA VAL A 54 5.25 7.98 1.52
C VAL A 54 3.97 8.50 2.19
N TRP A 55 3.76 8.21 3.48
CA TRP A 55 2.56 8.64 4.21
C TRP A 55 2.53 10.16 4.44
N ILE A 56 3.64 10.78 4.86
CA ILE A 56 3.69 12.24 5.08
C ILE A 56 3.73 13.07 3.79
N GLY A 57 3.74 12.42 2.63
CA GLY A 57 3.71 13.10 1.33
C GLY A 57 5.08 13.52 0.80
N GLU A 58 6.15 12.88 1.26
CA GLU A 58 7.54 13.09 0.80
C GLU A 58 8.08 11.84 0.06
N PRO A 59 7.40 11.36 -1.00
CA PRO A 59 7.72 10.10 -1.65
C PRO A 59 9.12 10.05 -2.29
N GLU A 60 9.70 11.19 -2.65
CA GLU A 60 11.08 11.31 -3.14
C GLU A 60 12.11 10.88 -2.11
N ARG A 61 11.86 11.18 -0.83
CA ARG A 61 12.72 10.72 0.28
C ARG A 61 12.51 9.26 0.61
N ALA A 62 11.35 8.68 0.29
CA ALA A 62 11.07 7.27 0.51
C ALA A 62 11.88 6.33 -0.40
N LEU A 63 12.14 6.75 -1.64
CA LEU A 63 12.81 5.91 -2.66
C LEU A 63 14.19 5.37 -2.23
N PRO A 64 15.16 6.18 -1.75
CA PRO A 64 16.46 5.65 -1.34
C PRO A 64 16.33 4.63 -0.20
N TYR A 65 15.50 4.91 0.81
CA TYR A 65 15.28 3.98 1.92
C TYR A 65 14.61 2.67 1.47
N ALA A 66 13.64 2.74 0.57
CA ALA A 66 13.01 1.55 0.00
C ALA A 66 14.04 0.72 -0.79
N GLN A 67 14.89 1.36 -1.59
CA GLN A 67 15.92 0.69 -2.37
C GLN A 67 16.98 0.01 -1.48
N GLU A 68 17.42 0.67 -0.42
CA GLU A 68 18.32 0.08 0.56
C GLU A 68 17.68 -1.13 1.26
N ALA A 69 16.41 -1.01 1.67
CA ALA A 69 15.68 -2.13 2.28
C ALA A 69 15.54 -3.33 1.32
N ILE A 70 15.22 -3.09 0.04
CA ILE A 70 15.19 -4.13 -1.01
C ILE A 70 16.53 -4.86 -1.08
N ASN A 71 17.63 -4.12 -1.16
CA ASN A 71 18.97 -4.70 -1.28
C ASN A 71 19.35 -5.52 -0.05
N ILE A 72 19.02 -5.02 1.14
CA ILE A 72 19.26 -5.72 2.40
C ILE A 72 18.45 -7.01 2.45
N PHE A 73 17.13 -6.95 2.26
CA PHE A 73 16.27 -8.13 2.34
C PHE A 73 16.61 -9.19 1.29
N ARG A 74 17.01 -8.75 0.09
CA ARG A 74 17.56 -9.66 -0.93
C ARG A 74 18.83 -10.35 -0.46
N LYS A 75 19.80 -9.61 0.10
CA LYS A 75 21.07 -10.15 0.62
C LYS A 75 20.85 -11.21 1.69
N ILE A 76 19.89 -11.01 2.59
CA ILE A 76 19.61 -11.95 3.68
C ILE A 76 18.52 -12.98 3.36
N GLY A 77 18.07 -13.09 2.09
CA GLY A 77 17.09 -14.09 1.66
C GLY A 77 15.69 -13.91 2.26
N ARG A 78 15.29 -12.68 2.59
CA ARG A 78 13.97 -12.35 3.16
C ARG A 78 13.01 -11.85 2.08
N GLY A 79 12.59 -12.75 1.19
CA GLY A 79 11.76 -12.43 0.01
C GLY A 79 10.44 -11.70 0.33
N THR A 80 9.76 -12.05 1.42
CA THR A 80 8.57 -11.34 1.91
C THR A 80 8.80 -9.86 2.14
N TRP A 81 9.90 -9.55 2.81
CA TRP A 81 10.27 -8.19 3.18
C TRP A 81 10.82 -7.42 1.98
N GLU A 82 11.52 -8.12 1.08
CA GLU A 82 11.91 -7.56 -0.24
C GLU A 82 10.66 -7.12 -1.02
N ALA A 83 9.65 -7.98 -1.15
CA ALA A 83 8.41 -7.67 -1.87
C ALA A 83 7.65 -6.50 -1.20
N ASN A 84 7.63 -6.42 0.13
CA ASN A 84 7.02 -5.30 0.84
C ASN A 84 7.76 -3.98 0.54
N ALA A 85 9.08 -3.98 0.55
CA ALA A 85 9.88 -2.80 0.20
C ALA A 85 9.69 -2.37 -1.27
N MET A 86 9.56 -3.33 -2.19
CA MET A 86 9.23 -3.05 -3.59
C MET A 86 7.83 -2.44 -3.74
N MET A 87 6.83 -2.95 -3.01
CA MET A 87 5.49 -2.37 -2.97
C MET A 87 5.53 -0.92 -2.45
N THR A 88 6.31 -0.64 -1.40
CA THR A 88 6.51 0.72 -0.89
C THR A 88 7.13 1.64 -1.92
N MET A 89 8.13 1.15 -2.67
CA MET A 89 8.71 1.90 -3.80
C MET A 89 7.67 2.18 -4.90
N GLY A 90 6.84 1.19 -5.24
CA GLY A 90 5.71 1.37 -6.15
C GLY A 90 4.71 2.43 -5.67
N ASN A 91 4.37 2.44 -4.37
CA ASN A 91 3.53 3.48 -3.77
C ASN A 91 4.16 4.87 -3.88
N ALA A 92 5.48 4.98 -3.63
CA ALA A 92 6.20 6.24 -3.79
C ALA A 92 6.14 6.75 -5.23
N TYR A 93 6.30 5.87 -6.23
CA TYR A 93 6.13 6.25 -7.64
C TYR A 93 4.70 6.67 -7.97
N LEU A 94 3.69 5.96 -7.47
CA LEU A 94 2.30 6.37 -7.66
C LEU A 94 2.01 7.75 -7.06
N ARG A 95 2.56 8.06 -5.88
CA ARG A 95 2.45 9.39 -5.24
C ARG A 95 3.13 10.49 -6.07
N GLN A 96 4.26 10.17 -6.70
CA GLN A 96 4.94 11.06 -7.64
C GLN A 96 4.29 11.10 -9.03
N GLN A 97 3.18 10.38 -9.25
CA GLN A 97 2.54 10.22 -10.56
C GLN A 97 3.46 9.62 -11.65
N LYS A 98 4.53 8.92 -11.24
CA LYS A 98 5.44 8.19 -12.12
C LYS A 98 4.85 6.82 -12.44
N PHE A 99 3.73 6.80 -13.15
CA PHE A 99 2.91 5.61 -13.32
C PHE A 99 3.63 4.47 -14.05
N SER A 100 4.51 4.75 -15.02
CA SER A 100 5.30 3.72 -15.70
C SER A 100 6.26 3.02 -14.74
N SER A 101 7.01 3.77 -13.93
CA SER A 101 7.92 3.20 -12.93
C SER A 101 7.16 2.44 -11.83
N ALA A 102 5.99 2.95 -11.43
CA ALA A 102 5.10 2.25 -10.51
C ALA A 102 4.65 0.90 -11.10
N TRP A 103 4.20 0.91 -12.36
CA TRP A 103 3.75 -0.29 -13.07
C TRP A 103 4.84 -1.36 -13.15
N GLU A 104 6.04 -1.00 -13.62
CA GLU A 104 7.18 -1.92 -13.73
C GLU A 104 7.54 -2.53 -12.38
N THR A 105 7.67 -1.67 -11.35
CA THR A 105 8.04 -2.09 -9.99
C THR A 105 6.99 -2.99 -9.37
N LEU A 106 5.71 -2.63 -9.48
CA LEU A 106 4.61 -3.39 -8.89
C LEU A 106 4.36 -4.69 -9.65
N ASN A 107 4.61 -4.75 -10.96
CA ASN A 107 4.45 -5.98 -11.74
C ASN A 107 5.47 -7.04 -11.30
N LEU A 108 6.72 -6.62 -11.08
CA LEU A 108 7.75 -7.50 -10.50
C LEU A 108 7.41 -7.90 -9.05
N THR A 109 6.86 -6.96 -8.27
CA THR A 109 6.36 -7.24 -6.90
C THR A 109 5.27 -8.33 -6.92
N LEU A 110 4.32 -8.25 -7.85
CA LEU A 110 3.20 -9.19 -7.95
C LEU A 110 3.72 -10.60 -8.24
N GLN A 111 4.61 -10.75 -9.21
CA GLN A 111 5.23 -12.04 -9.56
C GLN A 111 5.95 -12.67 -8.36
N LYS A 112 6.72 -11.87 -7.62
CA LYS A 112 7.41 -12.32 -6.40
C LYS A 112 6.43 -12.74 -5.30
N ALA A 113 5.41 -11.92 -5.02
CA ALA A 113 4.42 -12.22 -3.99
C ALA A 113 3.65 -13.52 -4.30
N GLN A 114 3.38 -13.77 -5.58
CA GLN A 114 2.72 -14.98 -6.06
C GLN A 114 3.60 -16.23 -5.91
N GLN A 115 4.91 -16.11 -6.16
CA GLN A 115 5.88 -17.20 -5.97
C GLN A 115 6.15 -17.53 -4.49
N SER A 116 6.14 -16.52 -3.62
CA SER A 116 6.49 -16.69 -2.20
C SER A 116 5.30 -17.05 -1.31
N GLY A 117 4.07 -17.08 -1.84
CA GLY A 117 2.84 -17.25 -1.04
C GLY A 117 2.57 -16.08 -0.10
N GLU A 118 3.10 -14.89 -0.39
CA GLU A 118 2.95 -13.69 0.46
C GLU A 118 1.69 -12.92 0.13
N TYR A 119 0.58 -13.51 0.56
CA TYR A 119 -0.78 -13.06 0.32
C TYR A 119 -1.07 -11.60 0.76
N ARG A 120 -0.32 -11.07 1.73
CA ARG A 120 -0.45 -9.66 2.19
C ARG A 120 0.12 -8.62 1.22
N VAL A 121 1.11 -8.98 0.43
CA VAL A 121 1.66 -8.07 -0.58
C VAL A 121 0.86 -8.20 -1.87
N TYR A 122 0.37 -9.40 -2.16
CA TYR A 122 -0.38 -9.75 -3.36
C TYR A 122 -1.62 -8.87 -3.58
N GLY A 123 -2.58 -8.87 -2.65
CA GLY A 123 -3.84 -8.11 -2.79
C GLY A 123 -3.62 -6.60 -2.98
N ARG A 124 -2.74 -6.01 -2.17
CA ARG A 124 -2.36 -4.58 -2.28
C ARG A 124 -1.69 -4.28 -3.62
N THR A 125 -0.84 -5.17 -4.10
CA THR A 125 -0.12 -4.99 -5.37
C THR A 125 -1.07 -5.03 -6.55
N LEU A 126 -2.04 -5.96 -6.59
CA LEU A 126 -3.11 -5.98 -7.61
C LEU A 126 -3.84 -4.64 -7.67
N MET A 127 -4.23 -4.14 -6.51
CA MET A 127 -4.98 -2.90 -6.35
C MET A 127 -4.19 -1.65 -6.75
N ASN A 128 -2.88 -1.66 -6.54
CA ASN A 128 -1.97 -0.58 -6.94
C ASN A 128 -1.58 -0.66 -8.42
N LEU A 129 -1.38 -1.86 -8.97
CA LEU A 129 -1.18 -2.08 -10.40
C LEU A 129 -2.40 -1.66 -11.19
N GLY A 130 -3.59 -2.03 -10.72
CA GLY A 130 -4.85 -1.52 -11.27
C GLY A 130 -4.86 0.00 -11.33
N ALA A 131 -4.57 0.68 -10.21
CA ALA A 131 -4.51 2.14 -10.19
C ALA A 131 -3.45 2.74 -11.14
N ALA A 132 -2.25 2.15 -11.23
CA ALA A 132 -1.22 2.57 -12.19
C ALA A 132 -1.68 2.36 -13.65
N GLY A 133 -2.27 1.20 -13.92
CA GLY A 133 -2.77 0.79 -15.22
C GLY A 133 -3.85 1.71 -15.75
N LEU A 134 -4.76 2.19 -14.88
CA LEU A 134 -5.77 3.20 -15.23
C LEU A 134 -5.13 4.45 -15.83
N GLN A 135 -4.11 4.98 -15.15
CA GLN A 135 -3.43 6.21 -15.55
C GLN A 135 -2.63 6.02 -16.85
N LEU A 136 -2.11 4.81 -17.06
CA LEU A 136 -1.42 4.42 -18.28
C LEU A 136 -2.34 3.91 -19.39
N LYS A 137 -3.67 3.87 -19.17
CA LYS A 137 -4.67 3.30 -20.10
C LYS A 137 -4.35 1.85 -20.50
N LYS A 138 -3.82 1.05 -19.57
CA LYS A 138 -3.56 -0.38 -19.76
C LYS A 138 -4.87 -1.17 -19.75
N LEU A 139 -5.04 -2.07 -20.72
CA LEU A 139 -6.26 -2.89 -20.86
C LEU A 139 -6.42 -3.86 -19.69
N GLU A 140 -5.31 -4.33 -19.14
CA GLU A 140 -5.21 -5.27 -18.03
C GLU A 140 -5.67 -4.65 -16.70
N SER A 141 -5.75 -3.31 -16.62
CA SER A 141 -6.08 -2.58 -15.41
C SER A 141 -7.40 -3.02 -14.78
N ARG A 142 -8.44 -3.30 -15.60
CA ARG A 142 -9.74 -3.76 -15.10
C ARG A 142 -9.61 -5.13 -14.46
N ALA A 143 -9.00 -6.08 -15.16
CA ALA A 143 -8.83 -7.45 -14.67
C ALA A 143 -8.01 -7.50 -13.37
N LEU A 144 -7.00 -6.64 -13.23
CA LEU A 144 -6.20 -6.52 -12.01
C LEU A 144 -7.04 -6.00 -10.83
N LEU A 145 -7.90 -5.01 -11.06
CA LEU A 145 -8.80 -4.48 -10.03
C LEU A 145 -9.89 -5.49 -9.66
N GLU A 146 -10.45 -6.23 -10.61
CA GLU A 146 -11.43 -7.29 -10.36
C GLU A 146 -10.82 -8.42 -9.52
N GLN A 147 -9.60 -8.85 -9.85
CA GLN A 147 -8.84 -9.81 -9.03
C GLN A 147 -8.56 -9.28 -7.63
N GLY A 148 -8.17 -8.00 -7.51
CA GLY A 148 -7.95 -7.37 -6.20
C GLY A 148 -9.23 -7.28 -5.36
N VAL A 149 -10.36 -6.89 -5.96
CA VAL A 149 -11.66 -6.86 -5.28
C VAL A 149 -12.10 -8.24 -4.84
N ALA A 150 -11.98 -9.25 -5.72
CA ALA A 150 -12.28 -10.64 -5.36
C ALA A 150 -11.41 -11.12 -4.18
N TRP A 151 -10.11 -10.83 -4.23
CA TRP A 151 -9.17 -11.16 -3.16
C TRP A 151 -9.57 -10.58 -1.80
N TYR A 152 -10.05 -9.32 -1.75
CA TYR A 152 -10.49 -8.68 -0.52
C TYR A 152 -11.94 -9.05 -0.10
N LYS A 153 -12.72 -9.69 -0.98
CA LYS A 153 -14.04 -10.26 -0.64
C LYS A 153 -13.92 -11.62 0.02
N GLU A 154 -12.90 -12.40 -0.34
CA GLU A 154 -12.65 -13.69 0.30
C GLU A 154 -12.38 -13.48 1.80
N ASP A 155 -12.93 -14.39 2.64
CA ASP A 155 -12.73 -14.31 4.08
C ASP A 155 -11.35 -14.85 4.52
N ASN A 156 -10.31 -14.21 4.01
CA ASN A 156 -8.94 -14.54 4.32
C ASN A 156 -8.56 -13.71 5.57
N GLU A 157 -8.50 -14.31 6.77
CA GLU A 157 -8.14 -13.70 8.08
C GLU A 157 -6.75 -13.00 8.14
N ILE A 158 -6.14 -12.79 6.98
CA ILE A 158 -4.80 -12.26 6.75
C ILE A 158 -4.69 -10.76 7.08
N TYR A 159 -5.77 -10.00 6.91
CA TYR A 159 -5.83 -8.56 7.20
C TYR A 159 -6.89 -8.23 8.26
N PRO A 160 -6.66 -7.18 9.08
CA PRO A 160 -7.71 -6.61 9.91
C PRO A 160 -8.94 -6.25 9.06
N ALA A 161 -10.15 -6.49 9.58
CA ALA A 161 -11.40 -6.22 8.86
C ALA A 161 -11.45 -4.79 8.29
N ILE A 162 -10.99 -3.80 9.06
CA ILE A 162 -10.92 -2.38 8.67
C ILE A 162 -10.06 -2.16 7.41
N GLU A 163 -8.92 -2.85 7.30
CA GLU A 163 -8.03 -2.70 6.14
C GLU A 163 -8.66 -3.30 4.89
N ARG A 164 -9.18 -4.53 5.04
CA ARG A 164 -9.86 -5.25 3.96
C ARG A 164 -10.99 -4.43 3.38
N GLU A 165 -11.81 -3.86 4.26
CA GLU A 165 -12.97 -3.05 3.88
C GLU A 165 -12.57 -1.78 3.13
N ALA A 166 -11.56 -1.03 3.63
CA ALA A 166 -11.12 0.20 2.98
C ALA A 166 -10.50 -0.05 1.59
N VAL A 167 -9.73 -1.13 1.42
CA VAL A 167 -9.14 -1.49 0.13
C VAL A 167 -10.20 -2.02 -0.84
N LEU A 168 -11.18 -2.79 -0.34
CA LEU A 168 -12.34 -3.23 -1.11
C LEU A 168 -13.14 -2.04 -1.65
N GLN A 169 -13.45 -1.07 -0.79
CA GLN A 169 -14.14 0.17 -1.16
C GLN A 169 -13.39 0.94 -2.25
N ASP A 170 -12.06 1.03 -2.16
CA ASP A 170 -11.24 1.65 -3.21
C ASP A 170 -11.38 0.94 -4.57
N GLY A 171 -11.37 -0.39 -4.57
CA GLY A 171 -11.46 -1.19 -5.79
C GLY A 171 -12.80 -1.05 -6.47
N LEU A 172 -13.89 -1.15 -5.70
CA LEU A 172 -15.25 -1.00 -6.21
C LEU A 172 -15.48 0.39 -6.80
N ARG A 173 -14.95 1.45 -6.17
CA ARG A 173 -14.99 2.82 -6.72
C ARG A 173 -14.26 2.92 -8.05
N LEU A 174 -13.06 2.35 -8.16
CA LEU A 174 -12.28 2.39 -9.41
C LEU A 174 -12.93 1.58 -10.54
N LEU A 175 -13.49 0.42 -10.22
CA LEU A 175 -14.22 -0.42 -11.18
C LEU A 175 -15.52 0.23 -11.65
N SER A 176 -16.25 0.90 -10.76
CA SER A 176 -17.43 1.70 -11.12
C SER A 176 -17.04 2.81 -12.10
N GLN A 177 -16.01 3.60 -11.79
CA GLN A 177 -15.50 4.67 -12.66
C GLN A 177 -15.09 4.13 -14.05
N LEU A 178 -14.37 3.01 -14.08
CA LEU A 178 -13.97 2.36 -15.33
C LEU A 178 -15.15 1.90 -16.18
N SER A 179 -16.19 1.39 -15.54
CA SER A 179 -17.36 0.85 -16.24
C SER A 179 -18.17 1.98 -16.87
N GLN A 180 -18.33 3.09 -16.14
CA GLN A 180 -18.95 4.32 -16.67
C GLN A 180 -18.17 4.89 -17.86
N GLN A 181 -16.83 4.97 -17.77
CA GLN A 181 -15.99 5.44 -18.87
C GLN A 181 -16.05 4.55 -20.11
N ALA A 182 -16.25 3.24 -19.92
CA ALA A 182 -16.39 2.28 -21.01
C ALA A 182 -17.81 2.20 -21.60
N GLY A 183 -18.76 3.01 -21.13
CA GLY A 183 -20.17 2.94 -21.54
C GLY A 183 -20.92 1.71 -21.05
N ASN A 184 -20.33 0.92 -20.14
CA ASN A 184 -21.00 -0.24 -19.54
C ASN A 184 -21.73 0.17 -18.25
N GLN A 185 -22.88 0.83 -18.44
CA GLN A 185 -23.64 1.41 -17.33
C GLN A 185 -24.10 0.37 -16.31
N SER A 186 -24.61 -0.78 -16.75
CA SER A 186 -25.11 -1.85 -15.87
C SER A 186 -24.00 -2.37 -14.93
N GLN A 187 -22.80 -2.61 -15.45
CA GLN A 187 -21.68 -3.08 -14.62
C GLN A 187 -21.19 -1.99 -13.65
N GLY A 188 -21.21 -0.72 -14.07
CA GLY A 188 -20.89 0.41 -13.18
C GLY A 188 -21.87 0.58 -12.02
N GLU A 189 -23.16 0.40 -12.29
CA GLU A 189 -24.22 0.41 -11.27
C GLU A 189 -24.06 -0.75 -10.29
N GLN A 190 -23.69 -1.94 -10.77
CA GLN A 190 -23.39 -3.08 -9.91
C GLN A 190 -22.25 -2.77 -8.93
N TYR A 191 -21.09 -2.29 -9.41
CA TYR A 191 -19.97 -1.95 -8.53
C TYR A 191 -20.31 -0.82 -7.55
N THR A 192 -21.15 0.12 -7.97
CA THR A 192 -21.64 1.20 -7.11
C THR A 192 -22.52 0.66 -5.99
N LYS A 193 -23.44 -0.26 -6.31
CA LYS A 193 -24.29 -0.93 -5.33
C LYS A 193 -23.44 -1.69 -4.30
N GLU A 194 -22.50 -2.50 -4.76
CA GLU A 194 -21.59 -3.24 -3.87
C GLU A 194 -20.79 -2.28 -2.98
N TYR A 195 -20.29 -1.17 -3.51
CA TYR A 195 -19.62 -0.15 -2.71
C TYR A 195 -20.54 0.43 -1.62
N LEU A 196 -21.77 0.77 -1.97
CA LEU A 196 -22.74 1.32 -1.01
C LEU A 196 -23.09 0.30 0.09
N GLU A 197 -23.20 -0.98 -0.24
CA GLU A 197 -23.41 -2.06 0.74
C GLU A 197 -22.27 -2.11 1.77
N THR A 198 -21.03 -1.88 1.34
CA THR A 198 -19.89 -1.86 2.28
C THR A 198 -19.94 -0.70 3.29
N LEU A 199 -20.68 0.38 3.01
CA LEU A 199 -20.80 1.51 3.94
C LEU A 199 -21.69 1.18 5.14
N GLY A 200 -22.57 0.18 5.01
CA GLY A 200 -23.56 -0.17 6.02
C GLY A 200 -24.45 1.03 6.36
N SER A 201 -24.65 1.27 7.66
CA SER A 201 -25.46 2.40 8.15
C SER A 201 -24.73 3.75 8.20
N ASP A 202 -23.41 3.78 8.00
CA ASP A 202 -22.61 5.00 8.06
C ASP A 202 -22.19 5.43 6.63
N PRO A 203 -22.84 6.46 6.04
CA PRO A 203 -22.47 6.93 4.70
C PRO A 203 -21.05 7.49 4.63
N ASN A 204 -20.44 7.86 5.77
CA ASN A 204 -19.07 8.35 5.85
C ASN A 204 -18.06 7.24 6.16
N ARG A 205 -18.47 5.97 6.25
CA ARG A 205 -17.63 4.85 6.66
C ARG A 205 -16.31 4.77 5.90
N TYR A 206 -16.35 4.98 4.59
CA TYR A 206 -15.13 5.04 3.76
C TYR A 206 -14.12 6.10 4.24
N GLN A 207 -14.60 7.31 4.57
CA GLN A 207 -13.74 8.38 5.07
C GLN A 207 -13.25 8.05 6.48
N THR A 208 -14.12 7.57 7.34
CA THR A 208 -13.82 7.16 8.72
C THR A 208 -12.75 6.07 8.76
N LEU A 209 -12.87 5.02 7.93
CA LEU A 209 -11.90 3.93 7.85
C LEU A 209 -10.53 4.43 7.40
N ARG A 210 -10.48 5.32 6.41
CA ARG A 210 -9.21 5.91 5.94
C ARG A 210 -8.58 6.86 6.97
N GLN A 211 -9.41 7.44 7.83
CA GLN A 211 -8.95 8.22 8.97
C GLN A 211 -8.50 7.34 10.14
N SER A 212 -8.93 6.08 10.21
CA SER A 212 -8.63 5.15 11.30
C SER A 212 -7.12 4.90 11.50
N PRO A 213 -6.64 4.79 12.74
CA PRO A 213 -5.26 4.41 13.04
C PRO A 213 -4.89 3.01 12.51
N CYS A 214 -5.85 2.11 12.39
CA CYS A 214 -5.64 0.79 11.80
C CYS A 214 -5.32 0.85 10.30
N PHE A 215 -5.71 1.94 9.62
CA PHE A 215 -5.40 2.20 8.21
C PHE A 215 -4.10 3.00 8.02
N ALA A 216 -3.49 3.51 9.11
CA ALA A 216 -2.31 4.39 9.07
C ALA A 216 -1.12 3.80 8.31
N ILE A 217 -0.85 2.49 8.51
CA ILE A 217 0.21 1.71 7.83
C ILE A 217 -0.02 1.68 6.30
N TYR A 218 -1.24 2.01 5.85
CA TYR A 218 -1.73 1.84 4.48
C TYR A 218 -2.06 3.16 3.79
N ARG A 219 -1.97 4.30 4.50
CA ARG A 219 -2.05 5.65 3.93
C ARG A 219 -0.92 5.97 2.94
N ALA A 220 0.05 5.08 2.77
CA ALA A 220 1.00 5.14 1.67
C ALA A 220 0.35 4.96 0.28
N ARG A 221 -0.87 4.40 0.19
CA ARG A 221 -1.59 4.22 -1.08
C ARG A 221 -2.19 5.55 -1.57
N PRO A 222 -1.88 6.00 -2.80
CA PRO A 222 -2.53 7.16 -3.37
C PRO A 222 -4.03 6.99 -3.53
N VAL A 223 -4.77 8.05 -3.17
CA VAL A 223 -6.19 8.13 -3.51
C VAL A 223 -6.25 8.27 -5.01
N ALA A 224 -6.66 7.21 -5.69
CA ALA A 224 -6.98 7.30 -7.10
C ALA A 224 -8.23 8.18 -7.22
N GLY A 225 -8.08 9.33 -7.88
CA GLY A 225 -9.14 10.32 -8.04
C GLY A 225 -9.19 11.36 -6.93
N LYS A 226 -8.42 12.45 -7.11
CA LYS A 226 -9.06 13.76 -6.93
C LYS A 226 -10.07 13.85 -8.07
N THR A 227 -11.34 13.55 -7.80
CA THR A 227 -12.38 14.29 -8.52
C THR A 227 -12.16 15.73 -8.09
N SER A 228 -11.73 16.59 -9.01
CA SER A 228 -12.09 17.99 -8.93
C SER A 228 -13.61 18.01 -8.78
N SER A 229 -14.10 18.21 -7.56
CA SER A 229 -15.45 18.71 -7.39
C SER A 229 -15.49 20.11 -8.02
N PRO A 230 -16.58 20.49 -8.72
CA PRO A 230 -16.74 21.84 -9.23
C PRO A 230 -16.64 22.89 -8.10
#